data_AF-A0A973MYD9-F1
#
_entry.id   AF-A0A973MYD9-F1
#
_cell.length_a   1.000
_cell.length_b   1.000
_cell.length_c   1.000
_cell.angle_alpha   90.00
_cell.angle_beta   90.00
_cell.angle_gamma   90.00
#
_symmetry.space_group_name_H-M   'P 1'
#
loop_
_entity.id
_entity.type
_entity.pdbx_description
1 polymer ?
#
loop_
_entity_poly.entity_id
_entity_poly.type
_entity_poly.pdbx_seq_one_letter_code
_entity_poly.pdbx_strand_id
1 'polypeptide(L)' 'RFRGREMAHGELGMAVLRRVQEQTAEVAKVEAHPRMEGRQMLMVLAPK' A
#
# COMPACT_ATOMS: atom_id res chain seq x y z
N ARG A 1 3.58 -1.97 -8.41
CA ARG A 1 3.37 -1.15 -9.63
C ARG A 1 2.49 -1.94 -10.55
N PHE A 2 1.34 -1.42 -10.93
CA PHE A 2 0.38 -2.11 -11.79
C PHE A 2 0.80 -2.04 -13.26
N ARG A 3 0.59 -3.12 -14.01
CA ARG A 3 0.87 -3.21 -15.44
C ARG A 3 -0.38 -3.67 -16.21
N GLY A 4 -0.74 -2.93 -17.26
CA GLY A 4 -1.84 -3.30 -18.17
C GLY A 4 -3.17 -3.51 -17.44
N ARG A 5 -3.69 -4.74 -17.50
CA ARG A 5 -4.99 -5.15 -16.93
C ARG A 5 -5.03 -5.14 -15.40
N GLU A 6 -3.87 -5.13 -14.75
CA GLU A 6 -3.80 -5.10 -13.28
C GLU A 6 -4.34 -3.80 -12.68
N MET A 7 -4.48 -2.72 -13.47
CA MET A 7 -5.09 -1.46 -13.02
C MET A 7 -6.54 -1.62 -12.57
N ALA A 8 -7.25 -2.63 -13.09
CA ALA A 8 -8.61 -2.94 -12.67
C ALA A 8 -8.66 -3.65 -11.30
N HIS A 9 -7.52 -4.17 -10.83
CA HIS A 9 -7.40 -4.95 -9.61
C HIS A 9 -6.71 -4.17 -8.48
N GLY A 10 -7.20 -2.96 -8.20
CA GLY A 10 -6.69 -2.12 -7.12
C GLY A 10 -6.81 -2.79 -5.75
N GLU A 11 -7.84 -3.61 -5.56
CA GLU A 11 -8.08 -4.40 -4.35
C GLU A 11 -6.92 -5.33 -3.98
N LEU A 12 -6.22 -5.89 -4.97
CA LEU A 12 -5.06 -6.74 -4.74
C LEU A 12 -3.89 -5.93 -4.17
N GLY A 13 -3.65 -4.72 -4.71
CA GLY A 13 -2.64 -3.81 -4.17
C GLY A 13 -2.97 -3.36 -2.75
N MET A 14 -4.25 -3.06 -2.48
CA MET A 14 -4.72 -2.72 -1.13
C MET A 14 -4.53 -3.86 -0.13
N ALA A 15 -4.77 -5.10 -0.55
CA ALA A 15 -4.56 -6.28 0.30
C ALA A 15 -3.08 -6.47 0.65
N VAL A 16 -2.19 -6.29 -0.32
CA VAL A 16 -0.74 -6.34 -0.09
C VAL A 16 -0.29 -5.26 0.90
N LEU A 17 -0.73 -4.01 0.71
CA LEU A 17 -0.35 -2.92 1.62
C LEU A 17 -0.91 -3.10 3.03
N ARG A 18 -2.14 -3.62 3.17
CA ARG A 18 -2.70 -3.98 4.49
C ARG A 18 -1.87 -5.03 5.20
N ARG A 19 -1.45 -6.09 4.50
CA ARG A 19 -0.58 -7.12 5.08
C ARG A 19 0.75 -6.53 5.55
N VAL A 20 1.37 -5.65 4.76
CA VAL A 20 2.62 -4.98 5.14
C VAL A 20 2.40 -4.09 6.37
N GLN A 21 1.29 -3.34 6.43
CA GLN A 21 0.94 -2.53 7.58
C GLN A 21 0.82 -3.37 8.85
N GLU A 22 0.12 -4.50 8.79
CA GLU A 22 -0.04 -5.42 9.93
C GLU A 22 1.31 -5.99 10.38
N GLN A 23 2.15 -6.43 9.44
CA GLN A 23 3.47 -6.99 9.73
C GLN A 23 4.47 -5.97 10.30
N THR A 24 4.24 -4.68 10.08
CA THR A 24 5.13 -3.60 10.53
C THR A 24 4.54 -2.80 11.69
N ALA A 25 3.35 -3.15 12.18
CA ALA A 25 2.60 -2.40 13.19
C ALA A 25 3.33 -2.26 14.54
N GLU A 26 4.29 -3.14 14.83
CA GLU A 26 5.10 -3.07 16.05
C GLU A 26 6.12 -1.93 15.99
N VAL A 27 6.74 -1.68 14.84
CA VAL A 27 7.90 -0.79 14.67
C VAL A 27 7.60 0.47 13.86
N ALA A 28 6.48 0.52 13.15
CA ALA A 28 6.09 1.63 12.29
C ALA A 28 4.62 2.04 12.50
N LYS A 29 4.30 3.27 12.09
CA LYS A 29 2.96 3.85 12.04
C LYS A 29 2.64 4.34 10.62
N VAL A 30 1.37 4.33 10.25
CA VAL A 30 0.93 4.86 8.96
C VAL A 30 0.98 6.39 9.01
N GLU A 31 1.80 6.99 8.16
CA GLU A 31 1.87 8.45 7.96
C GLU A 31 0.92 8.88 6.85
N ALA A 32 0.83 8.10 5.77
CA ALA A 32 -0.12 8.30 4.69
C ALA A 32 -0.77 6.98 4.27
N HIS A 33 -2.10 6.98 4.23
CA HIS A 33 -2.88 5.83 3.79
C HIS A 33 -2.62 5.48 2.32
N PRO A 34 -2.81 4.20 1.93
CA PRO A 34 -2.71 3.76 0.55
C PRO A 34 -3.51 4.65 -0.41
N ARG A 35 -2.85 5.21 -1.42
CA ARG A 35 -3.50 5.97 -2.50
C ARG A 35 -2.90 5.64 -3.87
N MET A 36 -3.70 5.83 -4.91
CA MET A 36 -3.25 5.67 -6.28
C MET A 36 -2.52 6.93 -6.76
N GLU A 37 -1.28 6.78 -7.16
CA GLU A 37 -0.48 7.78 -7.88
C GLU A 37 -0.10 7.21 -9.25
N GLY A 38 -0.83 7.63 -10.28
CA GLY A 38 -0.68 7.09 -11.64
C GLY A 38 -0.89 5.58 -11.69
N ARG A 39 0.16 4.82 -11.99
CA ARG A 39 0.15 3.34 -12.08
C ARG A 39 0.71 2.66 -10.82
N GLN A 40 0.80 3.39 -9.71
CA GLN A 40 1.32 2.89 -8.44
C GLN A 40 0.31 3.14 -7.33
N MET A 41 0.28 2.25 -6.35
CA MET A 41 -0.38 2.47 -5.07
C MET A 41 0.71 2.66 -4.03
N LEU A 42 0.65 3.78 -3.31
CA LEU A 42 1.66 4.18 -2.36
C LEU A 42 1.04 4.27 -0.97
N MET A 43 1.73 3.71 0.03
CA MET A 43 1.47 3.90 1.45
C MET A 43 2.78 4.37 2.08
N VAL A 44 2.71 5.34 2.98
CA VAL A 44 3.89 5.85 3.70
C VAL A 44 3.82 5.38 5.14
N LEU A 45 4.89 4.73 5.58
CA LEU A 45 5.09 4.29 6.95
C LEU A 45 6.25 5.09 7.54
N ALA A 46 6.06 5.56 8.77
CA ALA A 46 7.11 6.19 9.57
C ALA A 46 7.52 5.25 10.71
N PRO A 47 8.81 5.18 11.08
CA PRO A 47 9.22 4.49 12.31
C PRO A 47 8.53 5.12 13.52
N LYS A 48 8.25 4.29 14.53
CA LYS A 48 7.76 4.77 15.83
C LYS A 48 8.84 5.54 16.58
#